data_AF-A0A7C5NPK7-F1
#
_entry.id   AF-A0A7C5NPK7-F1
#
_cell.length_a   1.000
_cell.length_b   1.000
_cell.length_c   1.000
_cell.angle_alpha   90.00
_cell.angle_beta   90.00
_cell.angle_gamma   90.00
#
_symmetry.space_group_name_H-M   'P 1'
#
loop_
_entity.id
_entity.type
_entity.pdbx_description
1 polymer ?
#
loop_
_entity_poly.entity_id
_entity_poly.type
_entity_poly.pdbx_seq_one_letter_code
_entity_poly.pdbx_strand_id
1 'polypeptide(L)'
;MNGFYKSIWFGLIMGIFTTIVGSAIVMMIFELLAKLGVIQYSSLGFSPTQERTIYVLGIFMNIIPFQYFKKVKAEKAMNGVVIVTILAVAVWIIYYYKSLF
;
A
#
# COMPACT_ATOMS: atom_id res chain seq x y z
N MET A 1 -12.33 24.89 -12.50
CA MET A 1 -11.28 24.22 -11.69
C MET A 1 -11.07 22.79 -12.19
N ASN A 2 -10.06 22.67 -13.06
CA ASN A 2 -9.42 21.52 -13.73
C ASN A 2 -10.00 20.11 -13.55
N GLY A 3 -10.62 19.53 -14.58
CA GLY A 3 -11.07 18.13 -14.61
C GLY A 3 -9.97 17.06 -14.49
N PHE A 4 -8.70 17.45 -14.33
CA PHE A 4 -7.55 16.55 -14.24
C PHE A 4 -7.59 15.62 -13.01
N TYR A 5 -8.00 16.13 -11.83
CA TYR A 5 -8.10 15.31 -10.61
C TYR A 5 -9.23 14.26 -10.68
N LYS A 6 -10.16 14.42 -11.63
CA LYS A 6 -11.21 13.42 -11.92
C LYS A 6 -10.80 12.44 -13.01
N SER A 7 -9.56 12.51 -13.51
CA SER A 7 -9.07 11.58 -14.52
C SER A 7 -8.69 10.25 -13.89
N ILE A 8 -8.87 9.15 -14.64
CA ILE A 8 -8.40 7.82 -14.24
C ILE A 8 -6.87 7.81 -14.03
N TRP A 9 -6.13 8.54 -14.85
CA TRP A 9 -4.68 8.67 -14.76
C TRP A 9 -4.22 9.23 -13.41
N PHE A 10 -4.95 10.22 -12.89
CA PHE A 10 -4.66 10.78 -11.57
C PHE A 10 -4.87 9.74 -10.47
N GLY A 11 -5.94 8.96 -10.57
CA GLY A 11 -6.21 7.81 -9.69
C GLY A 11 -5.10 6.76 -9.71
N LEU A 12 -4.60 6.41 -10.89
CA LEU A 12 -3.50 5.46 -11.06
C LEU A 12 -2.21 5.95 -10.38
N ILE A 13 -1.82 7.20 -10.65
CA ILE A 13 -0.60 7.78 -10.06
C ILE A 13 -0.73 7.84 -8.53
N MET A 14 -1.88 8.29 -8.03
CA MET A 14 -2.12 8.37 -6.59
C MET A 14 -2.15 7.00 -5.93
N GLY A 15 -2.73 5.98 -6.57
CA GLY A 15 -2.71 4.61 -6.05
C GLY A 15 -1.28 4.05 -5.96
N ILE A 16 -0.45 4.28 -6.97
CA ILE A 16 0.94 3.79 -6.97
C ILE A 16 1.74 4.51 -5.89
N PHE A 17 1.61 5.84 -5.84
CA PHE A 17 2.26 6.67 -4.84
C PHE A 17 1.87 6.24 -3.42
N THR A 18 0.57 6.08 -3.15
CA THR A 18 0.10 5.66 -1.83
C THR A 18 0.54 4.26 -1.46
N THR A 19 0.62 3.32 -2.41
CA THR A 19 1.13 1.96 -2.11
C THR A 19 2.60 2.01 -1.68
N ILE A 20 3.45 2.72 -2.44
CA ILE A 20 4.88 2.83 -2.16
C ILE A 20 5.12 3.55 -0.83
N VAL A 21 4.51 4.73 -0.67
CA VAL A 21 4.65 5.55 0.54
C VAL A 21 4.01 4.85 1.74
N GLY A 22 2.87 4.19 1.53
CA GLY A 22 2.17 3.42 2.56
C GLY A 22 3.03 2.28 3.09
N SER A 23 3.64 1.48 2.20
CA SER A 23 4.58 0.43 2.60
C SER A 23 5.80 0.99 3.36
N ALA A 24 6.36 2.12 2.91
CA ALA A 24 7.48 2.77 3.60
C ALA A 24 7.10 3.25 5.01
N ILE A 25 5.93 3.88 5.16
CA ILE A 25 5.42 4.33 6.46
C ILE A 25 5.19 3.14 7.39
N VAL A 26 4.57 2.07 6.91
CA VAL A 26 4.33 0.87 7.74
C VAL A 26 5.66 0.23 8.15
N MET A 27 6.65 0.17 7.25
CA MET A 27 7.99 -0.31 7.57
C MET A 27 8.63 0.52 8.70
N MET A 28 8.58 1.85 8.61
CA MET A 28 9.07 2.74 9.67
C MET A 28 8.36 2.52 11.01
N ILE A 29 7.05 2.26 10.99
CA ILE A 29 6.29 1.92 12.21
C ILE A 29 6.80 0.61 12.80
N PHE A 30 7.00 -0.41 11.98
CA PHE A 30 7.53 -1.70 12.45
C PHE A 30 8.96 -1.57 12.99
N GLU A 31 9.79 -0.74 12.39
CA GLU A 31 11.14 -0.44 12.89
C GLU A 31 11.11 0.29 14.23
N LEU A 32 10.17 1.22 14.40
CA LEU A 32 9.96 1.90 15.68
C LEU A 32 9.51 0.91 16.75
N LEU A 33 8.55 0.03 16.44
CA LEU A 33 8.08 -1.00 17.35
C LEU A 33 9.19 -2.00 17.72
N ALA A 34 10.08 -2.31 16.79
CA ALA A 34 11.27 -3.10 17.05
C ALA A 34 12.24 -2.39 18.01
N LYS A 35 12.51 -1.10 17.80
CA LYS A 35 13.35 -0.28 18.69
C LYS A 35 12.79 -0.18 20.11
N LEU A 36 11.47 -0.19 20.25
CA LEU A 36 10.78 -0.19 21.54
C LEU A 36 10.72 -1.58 22.20
N GLY A 37 11.26 -2.63 21.57
CA GLY A 37 11.25 -3.99 22.09
C GLY A 37 9.88 -4.68 22.01
N VAL A 38 8.91 -4.09 21.32
CA VAL A 38 7.55 -4.65 21.16
C VAL A 38 7.57 -5.81 20.15
N ILE A 39 8.42 -5.71 19.13
CA ILE A 39 8.54 -6.70 18.07
C ILE A 39 9.98 -7.19 18.00
N GLN A 40 10.17 -8.49 17.78
CA GLN A 40 11.50 -9.06 17.55
C GLN A 40 12.01 -8.64 16.16
N TYR A 41 13.17 -8.02 16.14
CA TYR A 41 13.93 -7.68 14.93
C TYR A 41 15.23 -8.45 14.96
N SER A 42 15.45 -9.27 13.93
CA SER A 42 16.68 -10.06 13.84
C SER A 42 17.82 -9.20 13.28
N SER A 43 19.07 -9.64 13.47
CA SER A 43 20.22 -9.00 12.83
C SER A 43 20.17 -9.04 11.29
N LEU A 44 19.36 -9.94 10.73
CA LEU A 44 19.11 -10.07 9.28
C LEU A 44 17.90 -9.26 8.79
N GLY A 45 17.21 -8.52 9.68
CA GLY A 45 16.03 -7.73 9.36
C GLY A 45 14.72 -8.33 9.89
N PHE A 46 13.60 -7.90 9.29
CA PHE A 46 12.27 -8.46 9.55
C PHE A 46 12.19 -9.92 9.08
N SER A 47 11.48 -10.74 9.85
CA SER A 47 11.17 -12.12 9.42
C SER A 47 10.31 -12.10 8.15
N PRO A 48 10.33 -13.17 7.33
CA PRO A 48 9.50 -13.25 6.12
C PRO A 48 8.00 -13.06 6.38
N THR A 49 7.51 -13.41 7.58
CA THR A 49 6.11 -13.19 7.97
C THR A 49 5.81 -11.73 8.29
N GLN A 50 6.74 -11.04 8.95
CA GLN A 50 6.61 -9.61 9.23
C GLN A 50 6.68 -8.80 7.93
N GLU A 51 7.62 -9.12 7.05
CA GLU A 51 7.80 -8.47 5.75
C GLU A 51 6.52 -8.56 4.90
N ARG A 52 5.94 -9.77 4.80
CA ARG A 52 4.64 -9.99 4.14
C ARG A 52 3.54 -9.09 4.70
N THR A 53 3.46 -8.99 6.03
CA THR A 53 2.45 -8.18 6.72
C THR A 53 2.65 -6.68 6.46
N ILE A 54 3.90 -6.21 6.49
CA ILE A 54 4.27 -4.81 6.20
C ILE A 54 3.79 -4.42 4.79
N TYR A 55 4.06 -5.26 3.78
CA TYR A 55 3.64 -4.96 2.41
C TYR A 55 2.11 -5.00 2.24
N VAL A 56 1.42 -5.97 2.83
CA VAL A 56 -0.05 -6.04 2.79
C VAL A 56 -0.68 -4.79 3.43
N LEU A 57 -0.20 -4.40 4.62
CA LEU A 57 -0.66 -3.19 5.30
C LEU A 57 -0.34 -1.92 4.49
N GLY A 58 0.81 -1.87 3.83
CA GLY A 58 1.17 -0.78 2.92
C GLY A 58 0.23 -0.67 1.72
N ILE A 59 -0.13 -1.79 1.10
CA ILE A 59 -1.13 -1.82 0.01
C ILE A 59 -2.50 -1.34 0.52
N PHE A 60 -2.90 -1.74 1.73
CA PHE A 60 -4.15 -1.28 2.34
C PHE A 60 -4.21 0.23 2.57
N MET A 61 -3.08 0.95 2.60
CA MET A 61 -3.08 2.42 2.69
C MET A 61 -3.76 3.10 1.49
N ASN A 62 -3.95 2.40 0.37
CA ASN A 62 -4.77 2.90 -0.75
C ASN A 62 -6.23 3.19 -0.36
N ILE A 63 -6.70 2.73 0.79
CA ILE A 63 -8.00 3.15 1.35
C ILE A 63 -8.07 4.67 1.57
N ILE A 64 -6.93 5.33 1.84
CA ILE A 64 -6.84 6.78 2.07
C ILE A 64 -7.24 7.57 0.81
N PRO A 65 -6.54 7.42 -0.34
CA PRO A 65 -6.94 8.10 -1.57
C PRO A 65 -8.30 7.61 -2.08
N PHE A 66 -8.66 6.34 -1.88
CA PHE A 66 -9.99 5.83 -2.23
C PHE A 66 -11.10 6.60 -1.50
N GLN A 67 -10.99 6.75 -0.18
CA GLN A 67 -11.97 7.47 0.62
C GLN A 67 -12.00 8.97 0.30
N TYR A 68 -10.85 9.56 -0.02
CA TYR A 68 -10.77 10.93 -0.51
C TYR A 68 -11.53 11.10 -1.84
N PHE A 69 -11.26 10.26 -2.84
CA PHE A 69 -11.94 10.32 -4.15
C PHE A 69 -13.43 10.01 -4.08
N LYS A 70 -13.84 9.15 -3.15
CA LYS A 70 -15.25 8.92 -2.82
C LYS A 70 -15.93 10.21 -2.34
N LYS A 71 -15.30 10.95 -1.42
CA LYS A 71 -15.85 12.22 -0.89
C LYS A 71 -15.98 13.30 -1.97
N VAL A 72 -15.00 13.43 -2.86
CA VAL A 72 -15.03 14.43 -3.95
C VAL A 72 -15.78 13.96 -5.20
N LYS A 73 -16.46 12.81 -5.14
CA LYS A 73 -17.22 12.19 -6.23
C LYS A 73 -16.41 12.06 -7.53
N ALA A 74 -15.14 11.69 -7.41
CA ALA A 74 -14.21 11.51 -8.54
C ALA A 74 -14.13 10.03 -8.95
N GLU A 75 -15.22 9.48 -9.52
CA GLU A 75 -15.37 8.04 -9.77
C GLU A 75 -14.26 7.44 -10.66
N LYS A 76 -13.86 8.14 -11.73
CA LYS A 76 -12.78 7.67 -12.61
C LYS A 76 -11.44 7.58 -11.88
N ALA A 77 -11.12 8.55 -11.03
CA ALA A 77 -9.90 8.52 -10.22
C ALA A 77 -9.99 7.42 -9.14
N MET A 78 -11.16 7.25 -8.52
CA MET A 78 -11.42 6.15 -7.59
C MET A 78 -11.16 4.78 -8.25
N ASN A 79 -11.64 4.57 -9.47
CA ASN A 79 -11.39 3.34 -10.23
C ASN A 79 -9.90 3.13 -10.52
N GLY A 80 -9.16 4.20 -10.81
CA GLY A 80 -7.70 4.15 -10.96
C GLY A 80 -7.00 3.62 -9.69
N VAL A 81 -7.37 4.11 -8.51
CA VAL A 81 -6.82 3.61 -7.23
C VAL A 81 -7.15 2.12 -7.03
N VAL A 82 -8.38 1.71 -7.35
CA VAL A 82 -8.80 0.30 -7.22
C VAL A 82 -7.98 -0.60 -8.14
N ILE A 83 -7.78 -0.20 -9.40
CA ILE A 83 -6.96 -0.95 -10.37
C ILE A 83 -5.55 -1.14 -9.82
N VAL A 84 -4.93 -0.07 -9.30
CA VAL A 84 -3.57 -0.17 -8.72
C VAL A 84 -3.54 -1.09 -7.51
N THR A 85 -4.55 -1.03 -6.64
CA THR A 85 -4.63 -1.89 -5.46
C THR A 85 -4.68 -3.36 -5.86
N ILE A 86 -5.52 -3.70 -6.86
CA ILE A 86 -5.61 -5.07 -7.37
C ILE A 86 -4.28 -5.53 -7.97
N LEU A 87 -3.64 -4.69 -8.77
CA LEU A 87 -2.33 -5.00 -9.36
C LEU A 87 -1.25 -5.19 -8.29
N ALA A 88 -1.23 -4.34 -7.27
CA ALA A 88 -0.28 -4.44 -6.16
C ALA A 88 -0.48 -5.74 -5.36
N VAL A 89 -1.73 -6.13 -5.09
CA VAL A 89 -2.04 -7.42 -4.46
C VAL A 89 -1.60 -8.59 -5.34
N ALA A 90 -1.87 -8.54 -6.65
CA ALA A 90 -1.44 -9.59 -7.57
C ALA A 90 0.09 -9.75 -7.60
N VAL A 91 0.83 -8.63 -7.66
CA VAL A 91 2.30 -8.62 -7.58
C VAL A 91 2.77 -9.21 -6.26
N TRP A 92 2.15 -8.83 -5.14
CA TRP A 92 2.47 -9.37 -3.82
C TRP A 92 2.26 -10.89 -3.74
N ILE A 93 1.13 -11.40 -4.26
CA ILE A 93 0.85 -12.84 -4.30
C ILE A 93 1.91 -13.58 -5.13
N ILE A 94 2.27 -13.06 -6.30
CA ILE A 94 3.28 -13.69 -7.17
C ILE A 94 4.64 -13.72 -6.47
N TYR A 95 5.03 -12.61 -5.83
CA TYR A 95 6.32 -12.51 -5.14
C TYR A 95 6.41 -13.45 -3.95
N TYR A 96 5.35 -13.58 -3.15
CA TYR A 96 5.32 -14.44 -1.96
C TYR A 96 4.71 -15.82 -2.19
N TYR A 97 4.46 -16.22 -3.43
CA TYR A 97 3.78 -17.48 -3.76
C TYR A 97 4.43 -18.70 -3.09
N LYS A 98 5.76 -18.85 -3.23
CA LYS A 98 6.55 -19.93 -2.62
C LYS A 98 6.60 -19.92 -1.08
N SER A 99 6.22 -18.80 -0.47
CA SER A 99 6.17 -18.64 0.99
C SER A 99 4.76 -18.87 1.54
N LEU A 100 3.75 -18.84 0.66
CA LEU A 100 2.34 -19.06 0.99
C LEU A 100 1.90 -20.51 0.72
N PHE A 101 2.51 -21.18 -0.26
CA PHE A 101 2.23 -22.55 -0.71
C PHE A 101 3.52 -23.33 -0.88
#